data_AF-A0A927GMI2-F1
#
_entry.id   AF-A0A927GMI2-F1
#
_cell.length_a   1.000
_cell.length_b   1.000
_cell.length_c   1.000
_cell.angle_alpha   90.00
_cell.angle_beta   90.00
_cell.angle_gamma   90.00
#
_symmetry.space_group_name_H-M   'P 1'
#
loop_
_entity.id
_entity.type
_entity.pdbx_description
1 polymer ?
#
loop_
_entity_poly.entity_id
_entity_poly.type
_entity_poly.pdbx_seq_one_letter_code
_entity_poly.pdbx_strand_id
1 'polypeptide(L)'
;MREELPSVVRDDAWAPLVIRTDFTDDAAWREVVAALAQAVEGERGGESAVHLVEDRRWEGVPGDLAHAAAARDEELSVVFLADDVTMRSPLRPLLALDLGADDDQDLDPVYYQELIDSPPPREVRVVPDAVHMLHGNMQLANVDFAEFVEDAAADPDGVVRDATAASAPTGSES
;
A
#
# COMPACT_ATOMS: atom_id res chain seq x y z
N MET A 1 11.51 27.01 4.33
CA MET A 1 10.15 26.76 4.82
C MET A 1 9.80 25.37 4.35
N ARG A 2 9.44 24.44 5.24
CA ARG A 2 8.84 23.18 4.81
C ARG A 2 7.40 23.54 4.45
N GLU A 3 7.05 23.45 3.17
CA GLU A 3 5.64 23.50 2.78
C GLU A 3 4.98 22.30 3.45
N GLU A 4 3.94 22.55 4.25
CA GLU A 4 3.16 21.48 4.86
C GLU A 4 2.56 20.64 3.73
N LEU A 5 2.73 19.32 3.82
CA LEU A 5 2.16 18.41 2.83
C LEU A 5 0.64 18.60 2.78
N PRO A 6 0.02 18.45 1.60
CA PRO A 6 -1.42 18.59 1.47
C PRO A 6 -2.12 17.59 2.39
N SER A 7 -3.20 18.00 3.04
CA SER A 7 -4.08 17.05 3.73
C SER A 7 -4.64 16.07 2.70
N VAL A 8 -4.41 14.78 2.91
CA VAL A 8 -5.09 13.73 2.18
C VAL A 8 -6.48 13.57 2.79
N VAL A 9 -7.53 13.76 2.00
CA VAL A 9 -8.92 13.56 2.43
C VAL A 9 -9.53 12.55 1.48
N ARG A 10 -9.82 11.35 2.01
CA ARG A 10 -10.43 10.27 1.24
C ARG A 10 -11.93 10.51 1.13
N ASP A 11 -12.47 10.28 -0.07
CA ASP A 11 -13.92 10.35 -0.32
C ASP A 11 -14.66 9.11 0.21
N ASP A 12 -13.93 8.01 0.40
CA ASP A 12 -14.42 6.73 0.92
C ASP A 12 -13.43 6.16 1.93
N ALA A 13 -13.90 5.89 3.15
CA ALA A 13 -13.08 5.33 4.23
C ALA A 13 -12.61 3.89 3.95
N TRP A 14 -13.25 3.18 3.01
CA TRP A 14 -12.86 1.84 2.60
C TRP A 14 -11.98 1.82 1.35
N ALA A 15 -11.70 2.97 0.74
CA ALA A 15 -10.80 3.06 -0.41
C ALA A 15 -9.32 3.00 0.03
N PRO A 16 -8.51 2.11 -0.58
CA PRO A 16 -7.06 2.14 -0.41
C PRO A 16 -6.49 3.50 -0.84
N LEU A 17 -5.57 4.05 -0.04
CA LEU A 17 -4.89 5.30 -0.35
C LEU A 17 -3.60 5.04 -1.14
N VAL A 18 -3.53 5.52 -2.39
CA VAL A 18 -2.33 5.44 -3.22
C VAL A 18 -1.82 6.85 -3.51
N ILE A 19 -0.58 7.14 -3.10
CA ILE A 19 0.08 8.43 -3.30
C ILE A 19 1.17 8.28 -4.36
N ARG A 20 1.10 9.08 -5.42
CA ARG A 20 2.16 9.16 -6.41
C ARG A 20 3.28 10.07 -5.91
N THR A 21 4.47 9.51 -5.73
CA THR A 21 5.67 10.26 -5.31
C THR A 21 6.72 10.37 -6.42
N ASP A 22 6.68 9.49 -7.43
CA ASP A 22 7.51 9.62 -8.63
C ASP A 22 6.68 10.01 -9.86
N PHE A 23 7.06 11.12 -10.50
CA PHE A 23 6.38 11.66 -11.69
C PHE A 23 7.23 11.53 -12.97
N THR A 24 8.24 10.66 -12.98
CA THR A 24 9.18 10.56 -14.10
C THR A 24 8.62 9.82 -15.32
N ASP A 25 7.62 8.94 -15.13
CA ASP A 25 7.00 8.15 -16.19
C ASP A 25 5.47 8.12 -16.08
N ASP A 26 4.79 8.93 -16.89
CA ASP A 26 3.32 8.96 -16.97
C ASP A 26 2.72 7.74 -17.70
N ALA A 27 3.51 7.01 -18.50
CA ALA A 27 3.05 5.79 -19.14
C ALA A 27 3.01 4.64 -18.14
N ALA A 28 4.09 4.46 -17.37
CA ALA A 28 4.13 3.52 -16.25
C ALA A 28 3.02 3.81 -15.24
N TRP A 29 2.78 5.08 -14.91
CA TRP A 29 1.69 5.45 -14.02
C TRP A 29 0.31 5.06 -14.54
N ARG A 30 0.04 5.25 -15.83
CA ARG A 30 -1.22 4.81 -16.45
C ARG A 30 -1.39 3.29 -16.39
N GLU A 31 -0.32 2.52 -16.47
CA GLU A 31 -0.35 1.07 -16.29
C GLU A 31 -0.72 0.69 -14.84
N VAL A 32 -0.14 1.37 -13.85
CA VAL A 32 -0.49 1.19 -12.43
C VAL A 32 -1.99 1.45 -12.20
N VAL A 33 -2.49 2.61 -12.65
CA VAL A 33 -3.91 2.98 -12.49
C VAL A 33 -4.83 1.98 -13.17
N ALA A 34 -4.46 1.51 -14.37
CA ALA A 34 -5.24 0.50 -15.08
C ALA A 34 -5.27 -0.83 -14.32
N ALA A 35 -4.14 -1.29 -13.78
CA ALA A 35 -4.06 -2.53 -13.00
C ALA A 35 -4.89 -2.44 -11.71
N LEU A 36 -4.80 -1.33 -10.97
CA LEU A 36 -5.64 -1.08 -9.79
C LEU A 36 -7.13 -1.13 -10.13
N ALA A 37 -7.54 -0.53 -11.25
CA ALA A 37 -8.94 -0.55 -11.68
C ALA A 37 -9.40 -1.97 -12.09
N GLN A 38 -8.53 -2.75 -12.73
CA GLN A 38 -8.86 -4.13 -13.13
C GLN A 38 -9.03 -5.07 -11.93
N ALA A 39 -8.26 -4.87 -10.85
CA ALA A 39 -8.40 -5.64 -9.62
C ALA A 39 -9.82 -5.56 -9.05
N VAL A 40 -10.38 -4.34 -9.01
CA VAL A 40 -11.76 -4.09 -8.55
C VAL A 40 -12.81 -4.71 -9.46
N GLU A 41 -12.60 -4.72 -10.78
CA GLU A 41 -13.55 -5.28 -11.75
C GLU A 41 -13.61 -6.81 -11.74
N GLY A 42 -12.51 -7.48 -11.37
CA GLY A 42 -12.43 -8.95 -11.28
C GLY A 42 -13.18 -9.54 -10.08
N GLU A 43 -13.36 -8.74 -9.04
CA GLU A 43 -14.04 -9.08 -7.79
C GLU A 43 -15.56 -8.93 -7.97
N ARG A 44 -16.33 -10.00 -7.77
CA ARG A 44 -17.80 -9.96 -7.90
C ARG A 44 -18.45 -9.24 -6.72
N GLY A 45 -18.31 -7.92 -6.69
CA GLY A 45 -19.11 -6.99 -5.92
C GLY A 45 -18.44 -6.44 -4.67
N GLY A 46 -18.03 -5.17 -4.73
CA GLY A 46 -18.09 -4.28 -3.57
C GLY A 46 -16.80 -3.61 -3.13
N GLU A 47 -15.66 -3.88 -3.76
CA GLU A 47 -14.44 -3.14 -3.43
C GLU A 47 -14.54 -1.67 -3.85
N SER A 48 -14.11 -0.78 -2.97
CA SER A 48 -14.13 0.67 -3.22
C SER A 48 -13.00 1.04 -4.16
N ALA A 49 -13.25 1.93 -5.11
CA ALA A 49 -12.19 2.42 -6.00
C ALA A 49 -11.05 3.06 -5.18
N VAL A 50 -9.80 2.81 -5.56
CA VAL A 50 -8.63 3.41 -4.90
C VAL A 50 -8.72 4.94 -4.88
N HIS A 51 -8.30 5.55 -3.77
CA HIS A 51 -8.13 7.00 -3.68
C HIS A 51 -6.71 7.36 -4.15
N LEU A 52 -6.62 8.02 -5.30
CA LEU A 52 -5.36 8.43 -5.93
C LEU A 52 -4.99 9.86 -5.55
N VAL A 53 -3.78 10.06 -5.01
CA VAL A 53 -3.20 11.39 -4.78
C VAL A 53 -2.13 11.65 -5.84
N GLU A 54 -2.43 12.55 -6.77
CA GLU A 54 -1.57 12.89 -7.93
C GLU A 54 -1.02 14.33 -7.89
N ASP A 55 -1.10 15.00 -6.74
CA ASP A 55 -0.57 16.35 -6.59
C ASP A 55 0.97 16.34 -6.61
N ARG A 56 1.57 17.14 -7.50
CA ARG A 56 3.03 17.21 -7.65
C ARG A 56 3.78 17.69 -6.40
N ARG A 57 3.09 18.25 -5.40
CA ARG A 57 3.70 18.53 -4.09
C ARG A 57 4.20 17.27 -3.37
N TRP A 58 3.75 16.09 -3.81
CA TRP A 58 4.24 14.79 -3.34
C TRP A 58 5.48 14.28 -4.10
N GLU A 59 5.92 14.98 -5.15
CA GLU A 59 7.07 14.59 -5.96
C GLU A 59 8.35 14.53 -5.11
N GLY A 60 8.95 13.34 -5.04
CA GLY A 60 10.16 13.06 -4.26
C GLY A 60 9.97 13.04 -2.74
N VAL A 61 8.73 13.03 -2.24
CA VAL A 61 8.47 12.89 -0.80
C VAL A 61 8.93 11.51 -0.33
N PRO A 62 9.81 11.45 0.70
CA PRO A 62 10.29 10.19 1.23
C PRO A 62 9.19 9.46 2.03
N GLY A 63 9.33 8.14 2.15
CA GLY A 63 8.31 7.27 2.75
C GLY A 63 7.94 7.63 4.20
N ASP A 64 8.90 8.07 5.01
CA ASP A 64 8.69 8.51 6.38
C ASP A 64 7.80 9.75 6.49
N LEU A 65 7.99 10.73 5.59
CA LEU A 65 7.14 11.93 5.54
C LEU A 65 5.75 11.62 4.98
N ALA A 66 5.67 10.71 4.00
CA ALA A 66 4.38 10.29 3.46
C ALA A 66 3.57 9.48 4.48
N HIS A 67 4.24 8.58 5.21
CA HIS A 67 3.69 7.85 6.36
C HIS A 67 3.14 8.83 7.40
N ALA A 68 3.95 9.76 7.89
CA ALA A 68 3.52 10.73 8.89
C ALA A 68 2.37 11.65 8.41
N ALA A 69 2.28 11.90 7.10
CA ALA A 69 1.16 12.64 6.52
C ALA A 69 -0.12 11.80 6.47
N ALA A 70 -0.02 10.53 6.05
CA ALA A 70 -1.14 9.59 5.97
C ALA A 70 -1.67 9.18 7.36
N ALA A 71 -0.80 9.00 8.35
CA ALA A 71 -1.14 8.66 9.74
C ALA A 71 -2.01 9.71 10.46
N ARG A 72 -2.26 10.87 9.83
CA ARG A 72 -3.24 11.86 10.33
C ARG A 72 -4.69 11.41 10.14
N ASP A 73 -4.95 10.46 9.26
CA ASP A 73 -6.23 9.79 9.11
C ASP A 73 -6.22 8.54 10.00
N GLU A 74 -6.83 8.63 11.18
CA GLU A 74 -6.89 7.55 12.17
C GLU A 74 -7.68 6.31 11.69
N GLU A 75 -8.43 6.42 10.59
CA GLU A 75 -9.16 5.29 10.00
C GLU A 75 -8.30 4.51 8.99
N LEU A 76 -7.12 4.99 8.61
CA LEU A 76 -6.22 4.29 7.70
C LEU A 76 -5.24 3.38 8.44
N SER A 77 -5.25 2.09 8.09
CA SER A 77 -4.26 1.13 8.60
C SER A 77 -3.02 1.01 7.71
N VAL A 78 -3.10 1.40 6.44
CA VAL A 78 -1.99 1.27 5.47
C VAL A 78 -2.07 2.36 4.40
N VAL A 79 -0.91 2.84 3.94
CA VAL A 79 -0.78 3.73 2.77
C VAL A 79 0.13 3.10 1.71
N PHE A 80 -0.17 3.34 0.43
CA PHE A 80 0.60 2.82 -0.69
C PHE A 80 1.29 3.95 -1.45
N LEU A 81 2.59 3.86 -1.70
CA LEU A 81 3.35 4.84 -2.46
C LEU A 81 3.72 4.29 -3.84
N ALA A 82 3.49 5.11 -4.87
CA ALA A 82 3.99 4.89 -6.22
C ALA A 82 5.27 5.71 -6.43
N ASP A 83 6.41 5.07 -6.12
CA ASP A 83 7.73 5.68 -6.12
C ASP A 83 8.57 5.28 -7.35
N ASP A 84 9.87 5.58 -7.31
CA ASP A 84 10.77 5.34 -8.43
C ASP A 84 10.92 3.83 -8.78
N VAL A 85 10.76 2.93 -7.81
CA VAL A 85 10.76 1.49 -8.03
C VAL A 85 9.48 1.08 -8.76
N THR A 86 8.33 1.64 -8.36
CA THR A 86 7.05 1.43 -9.06
C THR A 86 7.16 1.81 -10.54
N MET A 87 7.76 2.98 -10.84
CA MET A 87 7.85 3.48 -12.21
C MET A 87 8.88 2.75 -13.09
N ARG A 88 9.90 2.13 -12.50
CA ARG A 88 10.96 1.43 -13.26
C ARG A 88 10.74 -0.07 -13.39
N SER A 89 10.07 -0.69 -12.43
CA SER A 89 9.87 -2.14 -12.41
C SER A 89 8.74 -2.54 -13.38
N PRO A 90 8.88 -3.63 -14.15
CA PRO A 90 7.80 -4.16 -14.97
C PRO A 90 6.63 -4.71 -14.14
N LEU A 91 6.87 -5.06 -12.86
CA LEU A 91 5.82 -5.52 -11.94
C LEU A 91 5.01 -4.36 -11.34
N ARG A 92 5.49 -3.12 -11.51
CA ARG A 92 4.87 -1.91 -10.97
C ARG A 92 4.51 -1.99 -9.47
N PRO A 93 5.39 -2.53 -8.58
CA PRO A 93 5.01 -2.73 -7.20
C PRO A 93 4.93 -1.39 -6.46
N LEU A 94 3.87 -1.20 -5.69
CA LEU A 94 3.67 -0.09 -4.78
C LEU A 94 4.38 -0.40 -3.46
N LEU A 95 4.86 0.63 -2.76
CA LEU A 95 5.39 0.50 -1.40
C LEU A 95 4.24 0.65 -0.41
N ALA A 96 3.81 -0.44 0.22
CA ALA A 96 2.87 -0.41 1.32
C ALA A 96 3.61 -0.04 2.61
N LEU A 97 3.06 0.89 3.38
CA LEU A 97 3.58 1.34 4.67
C LEU A 97 2.52 1.15 5.75
N ASP A 98 2.88 0.46 6.83
CA ASP A 98 2.01 0.21 7.97
C ASP A 98 1.81 1.49 8.80
N LEU A 99 0.56 1.90 8.98
CA LEU A 99 0.18 3.07 9.77
C LEU A 99 -0.19 2.70 11.22
N GLY A 100 -0.46 1.43 11.51
CA GLY A 100 -0.79 0.95 12.86
C GLY A 100 0.41 0.84 13.80
N ALA A 101 1.63 0.80 13.26
CA ALA A 101 2.85 0.57 14.04
C ALA A 101 3.27 1.75 14.96
N ASP A 102 2.60 2.90 14.92
CA ASP A 102 2.94 4.01 15.83
C ASP A 102 2.42 3.80 17.26
N ASP A 103 1.50 2.87 17.48
CA ASP A 103 1.09 2.43 18.83
C ASP A 103 2.27 1.81 19.62
N ASP A 104 3.33 1.38 18.92
CA ASP A 104 4.52 0.76 19.53
C ASP A 104 5.59 1.75 20.03
N GLN A 105 5.48 3.05 19.70
CA GLN A 105 6.51 4.06 20.01
C GLN A 105 6.51 4.50 21.48
N ASP A 106 5.40 4.26 22.20
CA ASP A 106 5.21 4.62 23.61
C ASP A 106 5.23 3.39 24.55
N LEU A 107 5.76 2.26 24.09
CA LEU A 107 5.80 1.03 24.88
C LEU A 107 6.76 1.14 26.07
N ASP A 108 6.29 0.71 27.25
CA ASP A 108 7.12 0.65 28.45
C ASP A 108 8.22 -0.42 28.28
N PRO A 109 9.52 -0.04 28.31
CA PRO A 109 10.63 -0.98 28.16
C PRO A 109 10.63 -2.12 29.18
N VAL A 110 9.97 -1.93 30.34
CA VAL A 110 9.81 -2.98 31.35
C VAL A 110 9.02 -4.18 30.81
N TYR A 111 8.10 -3.95 29.87
CA TYR A 111 7.18 -4.98 29.37
C TYR A 111 7.47 -5.38 27.91
N TYR A 112 8.09 -4.49 27.12
CA TYR A 112 8.19 -4.67 25.66
C TYR A 112 9.63 -4.56 25.11
N GLN A 113 10.65 -4.85 25.93
CA GLN A 113 12.06 -4.76 25.51
C GLN A 113 12.37 -5.52 24.20
N GLU A 114 11.79 -6.71 24.01
CA GLU A 114 12.01 -7.51 22.80
C GLU A 114 11.48 -6.81 21.54
N LEU A 115 10.31 -6.17 21.63
CA LEU A 115 9.70 -5.43 20.53
C LEU A 115 10.47 -4.12 20.26
N ILE A 116 11.07 -3.51 21.28
CA ILE A 116 11.94 -2.34 21.14
C ILE A 116 13.27 -2.72 20.45
N ASP A 117 13.87 -3.84 20.84
CA ASP A 117 15.15 -4.31 20.29
C ASP A 117 15.00 -4.83 18.84
N SER A 118 13.82 -5.33 18.50
CA SER A 118 13.48 -5.86 17.18
C SER A 118 12.10 -5.37 16.75
N PRO A 119 11.99 -4.11 16.30
CA PRO A 119 10.71 -3.55 15.86
C PRO A 119 10.16 -4.34 14.67
N PRO A 120 8.82 -4.45 14.55
CA PRO A 120 8.19 -5.15 13.45
C PRO A 120 8.51 -4.45 12.12
N PRO A 121 8.55 -5.20 11.01
CA PRO A 121 8.72 -4.60 9.69
C PRO A 121 7.54 -3.68 9.38
N ARG A 122 7.81 -2.54 8.73
CA ARG A 122 6.80 -1.47 8.48
C ARG A 122 6.60 -1.16 7.00
N GLU A 123 7.32 -1.85 6.12
CA GLU A 123 7.24 -1.65 4.68
C GLU A 123 7.28 -2.96 3.92
N VAL A 124 6.48 -3.06 2.86
CA VAL A 124 6.49 -4.19 1.94
C VAL A 124 6.11 -3.75 0.53
N ARG A 125 6.63 -4.42 -0.49
CA ARG A 125 6.25 -4.17 -1.89
C ARG A 125 5.05 -5.02 -2.26
N VAL A 126 4.05 -4.41 -2.90
CA VAL A 126 2.80 -5.08 -3.31
C VAL A 126 2.53 -4.80 -4.77
N VAL A 127 2.20 -5.82 -5.56
CA VAL A 127 1.76 -5.59 -6.95
C VAL A 127 0.39 -4.90 -6.97
N PRO A 128 0.06 -4.10 -8.00
CA PRO A 128 -1.21 -3.37 -8.05
C PRO A 128 -2.44 -4.27 -7.80
N ASP A 129 -2.44 -5.47 -8.37
CA ASP A 129 -3.56 -6.42 -8.28
C ASP A 129 -3.82 -6.92 -6.84
N ALA A 130 -2.86 -6.78 -5.93
CA ALA A 130 -2.96 -7.25 -4.55
C ALA A 130 -3.25 -6.12 -3.53
N VAL A 131 -3.39 -4.87 -4.00
CA VAL A 131 -3.60 -3.70 -3.12
C VAL A 131 -4.89 -3.80 -2.32
N HIS A 132 -5.99 -4.18 -2.96
CA HIS A 132 -7.28 -4.28 -2.27
C HIS A 132 -7.28 -5.41 -1.23
N MET A 133 -6.71 -6.56 -1.59
CA MET A 133 -6.53 -7.69 -0.66
C MET A 133 -5.72 -7.28 0.58
N LEU A 134 -4.57 -6.62 0.40
CA LEU A 134 -3.74 -6.16 1.52
C LEU A 134 -4.49 -5.13 2.36
N HIS A 135 -5.05 -4.09 1.72
CA HIS A 135 -5.81 -3.03 2.40
C HIS A 135 -6.99 -3.59 3.20
N GLY A 136 -7.79 -4.49 2.62
CA GLY A 136 -8.94 -5.09 3.27
C GLY A 136 -8.55 -5.93 4.49
N ASN A 137 -7.47 -6.72 4.40
CA ASN A 137 -6.98 -7.48 5.55
C ASN A 137 -6.47 -6.59 6.68
N MET A 138 -5.74 -5.51 6.36
CA MET A 138 -5.28 -4.53 7.34
C MET A 138 -6.46 -3.80 8.00
N GLN A 139 -7.43 -3.34 7.20
CA GLN A 139 -8.59 -2.61 7.69
C GLN A 139 -9.50 -3.45 8.60
N LEU A 140 -9.57 -4.77 8.35
CA LEU A 140 -10.33 -5.72 9.13
C LEU A 140 -9.53 -6.37 10.27
N ALA A 141 -8.22 -6.08 10.37
CA ALA A 141 -7.28 -6.74 11.27
C ALA A 141 -7.34 -8.29 11.17
N ASN A 142 -7.43 -8.81 9.94
CA ASN A 142 -7.46 -10.25 9.69
C ASN A 142 -6.04 -10.87 9.69
N VAL A 143 -5.07 -10.11 9.19
CA VAL A 143 -3.67 -10.53 8.96
C VAL A 143 -2.77 -9.39 9.43
N ASP A 144 -1.71 -9.74 10.16
CA ASP A 144 -0.72 -8.78 10.64
C ASP A 144 0.21 -8.34 9.49
N PHE A 145 0.69 -7.09 9.53
CA PHE A 145 1.56 -6.55 8.48
C PHE A 145 2.84 -7.39 8.27
N ALA A 146 3.38 -7.95 9.36
CA ALA A 146 4.58 -8.79 9.31
C ALA A 146 4.39 -10.07 8.47
N GLU A 147 3.18 -10.63 8.43
CA GLU A 147 2.89 -11.81 7.62
C GLU A 147 3.00 -11.49 6.11
N PHE A 148 2.56 -10.31 5.67
CA PHE A 148 2.78 -9.85 4.30
C PHE A 148 4.26 -9.67 3.95
N VAL A 149 5.06 -9.23 4.92
CA VAL A 149 6.51 -9.08 4.75
C VAL A 149 7.19 -10.46 4.62
N GLU A 150 6.75 -11.43 5.41
CA GLU A 150 7.22 -12.81 5.32
C GLU A 150 6.84 -13.45 3.98
N ASP A 151 5.60 -13.26 3.53
CA ASP A 151 5.12 -13.73 2.22
C ASP A 151 5.90 -13.12 1.07
N ALA A 152 6.12 -11.80 1.10
CA ALA A 152 6.93 -11.12 0.10
C ALA A 152 8.39 -11.63 0.11
N ALA A 153 8.96 -11.92 1.28
CA ALA A 153 10.31 -12.49 1.39
C ALA A 153 10.42 -13.91 0.80
N ALA A 154 9.31 -14.64 0.73
CA ALA A 154 9.24 -15.95 0.07
C ALA A 154 8.95 -15.87 -1.45
N ASP A 155 8.42 -14.74 -1.93
CA ASP A 155 8.21 -14.49 -3.37
C ASP A 155 9.55 -14.22 -4.09
N PRO A 156 9.78 -14.80 -5.28
CA PRO A 156 11.05 -14.64 -6.01
C PRO A 156 11.35 -13.19 -6.41
N ASP A 157 10.33 -12.34 -6.53
CA ASP A 157 10.48 -10.93 -6.86
C ASP A 157 10.40 -10.02 -5.62
N GLY A 158 10.23 -10.59 -4.43
CA GLY A 158 10.18 -9.83 -3.17
C GLY A 158 8.89 -9.02 -2.99
N VAL A 159 7.76 -9.48 -3.57
CA VAL A 159 6.50 -8.72 -3.60
C VAL A 159 5.30 -9.53 -3.11
N VAL A 160 4.37 -8.86 -2.45
CA VAL A 160 3.05 -9.41 -2.12
C VAL A 160 2.22 -9.52 -3.40
N ARG A 161 1.58 -10.67 -3.58
CA ARG A 161 0.66 -10.97 -4.69
C ARG A 161 -0.60 -11.64 -4.16
N ASP A 162 -1.72 -11.42 -4.83
CA ASP A 162 -2.94 -12.19 -4.56
C ASP A 162 -2.89 -13.52 -5.33
N ALA A 163 -2.70 -14.62 -4.60
CA ALA A 163 -2.68 -15.96 -5.17
C ALA A 163 -4.03 -16.40 -5.75
N THR A 164 -5.14 -15.79 -5.31
CA THR A 164 -6.49 -16.12 -5.77
C THR A 164 -6.85 -15.43 -7.08
N ALA A 165 -6.34 -14.21 -7.32
CA ALA A 165 -6.48 -13.50 -8.60
C ALA A 165 -5.81 -14.24 -9.77
N ALA A 166 -4.69 -14.93 -9.53
CA ALA A 166 -4.00 -15.75 -10.53
C ALA A 166 -4.80 -17.00 -10.99
N SER A 167 -5.88 -17.35 -10.28
CA SER A 167 -6.67 -18.57 -10.51
C SER A 167 -8.00 -18.33 -11.25
N ALA A 168 -8.31 -17.10 -11.67
CA ALA A 168 -9.53 -16.83 -12.42
C ALA A 168 -9.50 -17.56 -13.78
N PRO A 169 -10.43 -18.51 -14.06
CA PRO A 169 -10.44 -19.20 -15.33
C PRO A 169 -10.84 -18.22 -16.44
N THR A 170 -10.01 -18.12 -17.47
CA THR A 170 -10.40 -17.53 -18.75
C THR A 170 -11.57 -18.33 -19.31
N GLY A 171 -12.78 -17.82 -19.07
CA GLY A 171 -14.00 -18.41 -19.60
C GLY A 171 -13.98 -18.35 -21.12
N SER A 172 -13.64 -19.46 -21.76
CA SER A 172 -13.95 -19.68 -23.17
C SER A 172 -15.46 -19.73 -23.32
N GLU A 173 -16.04 -18.64 -23.83
CA GLU A 173 -17.36 -18.68 -24.45
C GLU A 173 -17.30 -19.62 -25.67
N SER A 174 -18.22 -20.59 -25.70
CA SER A 174 -18.47 -21.49 -26.85
C SER A 174 -19.83 -21.17 -27.45
#